data_AF-A0A965GDT1-F1
#
_entry.id   AF-A0A965GDT1-F1
#
_cell.length_a   1.000
_cell.length_b   1.000
_cell.length_c   1.000
_cell.angle_alpha   90.00
_cell.angle_beta   90.00
_cell.angle_gamma   90.00
#
_symmetry.space_group_name_H-M   'P 1'
#
loop_
_entity.id
_entity.type
_entity.pdbx_description
1 polymer ?
#
loop_
_entity_poly.entity_id
_entity_poly.type
_entity_poly.pdbx_seq_one_letter_code
_entity_poly.pdbx_strand_id
1 'polypeptide(L)' 'MTAVNSSTGLSFELFPPKDSVGEDRLWETLAQLSDISPDFLSVTYG' A
#
# COMPACT_ATOMS: atom_id res chain seq x y z
N MET A 1 18.41 -15.80 25.29
CA MET A 1 17.04 -15.24 25.34
C MET A 1 16.91 -14.32 24.16
N THR A 2 16.29 -14.77 23.08
CA THR A 2 16.12 -13.96 21.87
C THR A 2 14.86 -13.12 22.07
N ALA A 3 15.01 -11.80 22.08
CA ALA A 3 13.86 -10.90 22.10
C ALA A 3 13.07 -11.12 20.81
N VAL A 4 11.80 -11.52 20.93
CA VAL A 4 10.88 -11.54 19.81
C VAL A 4 10.53 -10.08 19.54
N ASN A 5 11.15 -9.49 18.52
CA ASN A 5 10.78 -8.16 18.06
C ASN A 5 9.44 -8.29 17.33
N SER A 6 8.35 -7.99 18.01
CA SER A 6 7.01 -7.96 17.42
C SER A 6 6.86 -6.71 16.54
N SER A 7 7.60 -6.63 15.44
CA SER A 7 7.34 -5.64 14.40
C SER A 7 6.02 -6.01 13.74
N THR A 8 4.95 -5.28 14.04
CA THR A 8 3.68 -5.43 13.33
C THR A 8 3.90 -5.00 11.88
N GLY A 9 3.81 -5.96 10.96
CA GLY A 9 3.85 -5.67 9.53
C GLY A 9 2.57 -4.96 9.07
N LEU A 10 2.71 -4.09 8.08
CA LEU A 10 1.61 -3.32 7.51
C LEU A 10 1.65 -3.43 5.98
N SER A 11 0.54 -3.81 5.37
CA SER A 11 0.43 -3.97 3.92
C SER A 11 -0.93 -3.48 3.41
N PHE A 12 -0.98 -3.06 2.15
CA PHE A 12 -2.20 -2.56 1.50
C PHE A 12 -2.49 -3.30 0.20
N GLU A 13 -3.77 -3.51 -0.10
CA GLU A 13 -4.24 -4.03 -1.39
C GLU A 13 -5.17 -3.01 -2.04
N LEU A 14 -4.91 -2.72 -3.32
CA LEU A 14 -5.58 -1.71 -4.12
C LEU A 14 -6.31 -2.36 -5.30
N PHE A 15 -7.29 -1.66 -5.85
CA PHE A 15 -8.03 -2.08 -7.03
C PHE A 15 -7.63 -1.23 -8.24
N PRO A 16 -7.62 -1.80 -9.46
CA PRO A 16 -7.34 -1.05 -10.67
C PRO A 16 -8.29 0.15 -10.82
N PRO A 17 -7.77 1.34 -11.19
CA PRO A 17 -8.61 2.49 -11.47
C PRO A 17 -9.46 2.23 -12.73
N LYS A 18 -10.65 2.82 -12.77
CA LYS A 18 -11.59 2.66 -13.90
C LYS A 18 -11.41 3.71 -15.00
N ASP A 19 -10.73 4.80 -14.68
CA ASP A 19 -10.52 5.97 -15.53
C ASP A 19 -9.26 6.75 -15.10
N SER A 20 -8.95 7.82 -15.83
CA SER A 20 -7.77 8.68 -15.57
C SER A 20 -7.85 9.42 -14.24
N VAL A 21 -9.06 9.80 -13.79
CA VAL A 21 -9.25 10.47 -12.49
C VAL A 21 -8.95 9.49 -11.35
N GLY A 22 -9.32 8.23 -11.51
CA GLY A 22 -8.95 7.14 -10.62
C GLY A 22 -7.44 6.87 -10.61
N GLU A 23 -6.78 7.00 -11.77
CA GLU A 23 -5.32 6.86 -11.87
C GLU A 23 -4.60 7.97 -11.11
N ASP A 24 -5.00 9.23 -11.27
CA ASP A 24 -4.42 10.35 -10.50
C ASP A 24 -4.57 10.14 -8.99
N ARG A 25 -5.74 9.69 -8.54
CA ARG A 25 -6.01 9.36 -7.12
C ARG A 25 -5.17 8.19 -6.62
N LEU A 26 -4.94 7.18 -7.47
CA LEU A 26 -4.09 6.05 -7.13
C LEU A 26 -2.67 6.55 -6.87
N TRP A 27 -2.11 7.38 -7.76
CA TRP A 27 -0.77 7.94 -7.57
C TRP A 27 -0.66 8.80 -6.31
N GLU A 28 -1.66 9.64 -6.03
CA GLU A 28 -1.71 10.43 -4.80
C GLU A 28 -1.76 9.54 -3.54
N THR A 29 -2.58 8.49 -3.57
CA THR A 29 -2.70 7.53 -2.45
C THR A 29 -1.38 6.80 -2.21
N LEU A 30 -0.71 6.34 -3.28
CA LEU A 30 0.59 5.68 -3.19
C LEU A 30 1.64 6.59 -2.56
N ALA A 31 1.65 7.88 -2.93
CA ALA A 31 2.55 8.86 -2.33
C ALA A 31 2.30 9.00 -0.81
N GLN A 32 1.04 9.13 -0.39
CA GLN A 32 0.69 9.24 1.03
C GLN A 32 1.02 7.96 1.82
N LEU A 33 0.77 6.78 1.24
CA LEU A 33 1.07 5.51 1.90
C LEU A 33 2.58 5.25 2.03
N SER A 34 3.42 5.88 1.20
CA SER A 34 4.87 5.72 1.29
C SER A 34 5.44 6.29 2.61
N ASP A 35 4.79 7.30 3.21
CA ASP A 35 5.24 7.96 4.45
C ASP A 35 5.23 7.01 5.66
N ILE A 36 4.38 5.98 5.63
CA ILE A 36 4.26 5.00 6.73
C ILE A 36 5.04 3.70 6.46
N SER A 37 5.84 3.65 5.39
CA SER A 37 6.74 2.54 5.05
C SER A 37 6.10 1.15 5.19
N PRO A 38 4.99 0.86 4.48
CA PRO A 38 4.39 -0.46 4.48
C PRO A 38 5.36 -1.50 3.90
N ASP A 39 5.23 -2.75 4.33
CA ASP A 39 6.07 -3.86 3.87
C ASP A 39 5.88 -4.12 2.37
N PHE A 40 4.63 -4.03 1.90
CA PHE A 40 4.30 -4.14 0.49
C PHE A 40 2.92 -3.54 0.18
N LEU A 41 2.72 -3.23 -1.10
CA LEU A 41 1.42 -2.89 -1.67
C LEU A 41 1.14 -3.84 -2.85
N SER A 42 -0.09 -4.31 -2.97
CA SER A 42 -0.57 -5.09 -4.11
C SER A 42 -1.67 -4.35 -4.88
N VAL A 43 -1.80 -4.68 -6.17
CA VAL A 43 -2.96 -4.30 -6.99
C VAL A 43 -3.60 -5.58 -7.49
N THR A 44 -4.92 -5.70 -7.34
CA THR A 44 -5.67 -6.88 -7.80
C THR A 44 -5.79 -6.94 -9.32
N TYR A 45 -6.14 -8.11 -9.85
CA TYR A 45 -6.48 -8.31 -11.26
C TYR A 45 -8.01 -8.34 -11.41
N GLY A 46 -8.56 -7.42 -12.21
CA GLY A 46 -9.99 -7.28 -12.49
C GLY A 46 -10.29 -7.34 -13.99
#